data_AF-A0A2D4SB07-F1
#
_entry.id   AF-A0A2D4SB07-F1
#
_cell.length_a   1.000
_cell.length_b   1.000
_cell.length_c   1.000
_cell.angle_alpha   90.00
_cell.angle_beta   90.00
_cell.angle_gamma   90.00
#
_symmetry.space_group_name_H-M   'P 1'
#
loop_
_entity.id
_entity.type
_entity.pdbx_description
1 polymer ?
#
loop_
_entity_poly.entity_id
_entity_poly.type
_entity_poly.pdbx_seq_one_letter_code
_entity_poly.pdbx_strand_id
1 'polypeptide(L)'
;MHAASQSSEFRLTDDYQALKSRLHQHLIRLLEDRGVDLEAWSHAKAREFIRGQVRSYVQEKRLPVNQNEAELLAEDTLNELIGFGPIQSLVDDDGVSDIVVNGPDQIFTERDGQLSAESLRFSDDAHVIRVIQRILAPLGRRVDESTPMVDARLPDGSRVNAIIPPIALDGPCVSIRKFRENPLSDRELIRLGSVTRPILDYLQAQVRARRNIIVIGGTGSGKTTFLNLISQWVPPGERIVTIEDAAELRLHHGHVVRLETRPPNLEGERQVSARDLVRNALRMRPDRIIVGEGRGDEVLDMLQAMNTGHDGSMTTLHANSPRDAVHRLQLLAGFAGFTGDQRAFMHQVSSALDLIVHVTRLPSGKRRLLSIQEVGEYDGRDLALAELFGYDEEGDVHHDRRGGGAA
;
A
#
# COMPACT_ATOMS: atom_id res chain seq x y z
N MET A 1 -1.51 -30.73 14.01
CA MET A 1 -1.69 -30.50 12.56
C MET A 1 -2.96 -31.17 12.00
N HIS A 2 -3.30 -32.43 12.34
CA HIS A 2 -4.49 -33.11 11.79
C HIS A 2 -5.86 -32.46 12.11
N ALA A 3 -6.08 -31.95 13.33
CA ALA A 3 -7.37 -31.35 13.70
C ALA A 3 -7.65 -30.02 12.98
N ALA A 4 -6.61 -29.22 12.72
CA ALA A 4 -6.74 -27.94 12.02
C ALA A 4 -7.06 -28.13 10.52
N SER A 5 -6.54 -29.18 9.87
CA SER A 5 -6.86 -29.44 8.46
C SER A 5 -8.30 -29.93 8.29
N GLN A 6 -8.78 -30.82 9.17
CA GLN A 6 -10.17 -31.32 9.17
C GLN A 6 -11.20 -30.20 9.43
N SER A 7 -10.85 -29.26 10.31
CA SER A 7 -11.68 -28.09 10.61
C SER A 7 -11.81 -27.15 9.41
N SER A 8 -10.75 -27.04 8.60
CA SER A 8 -10.77 -26.24 7.36
C SER A 8 -11.60 -26.91 6.27
N GLU A 9 -11.53 -28.24 6.12
CA GLU A 9 -12.35 -28.97 5.13
C GLU A 9 -13.84 -28.85 5.44
N PHE A 10 -14.24 -28.95 6.72
CA PHE A 10 -15.64 -28.79 7.12
C PHE A 10 -16.22 -27.41 6.78
N ARG A 11 -15.46 -26.32 7.02
CA ARG A 11 -15.90 -24.93 6.74
C ARG A 11 -16.17 -24.66 5.25
N LEU A 12 -15.59 -25.48 4.36
CA LEU A 12 -15.72 -25.33 2.91
C LEU A 12 -16.90 -26.11 2.33
N THR A 13 -17.52 -27.00 3.11
CA THR A 13 -18.67 -27.81 2.66
C THR A 13 -19.92 -26.96 2.44
N ASP A 14 -20.77 -27.35 1.48
CA ASP A 14 -22.05 -26.70 1.22
C ASP A 14 -23.01 -26.83 2.40
N ASP A 15 -22.96 -27.95 3.12
CA ASP A 15 -23.75 -28.16 4.34
C ASP A 15 -23.40 -27.15 5.42
N TYR A 16 -22.11 -26.83 5.59
CA TYR A 16 -21.67 -25.80 6.52
C TYR A 16 -22.14 -24.41 6.09
N GLN A 17 -22.04 -24.07 4.81
CA GLN A 17 -22.52 -22.78 4.30
C GLN A 17 -24.04 -22.63 4.46
N ALA A 18 -24.81 -23.68 4.17
CA ALA A 18 -26.25 -23.70 4.39
C ALA A 18 -26.61 -23.60 5.88
N LEU A 19 -25.83 -24.23 6.76
CA LEU A 19 -25.99 -24.08 8.21
C LEU A 19 -25.71 -22.65 8.68
N LYS A 20 -24.58 -22.09 8.25
CA LYS A 20 -24.15 -20.73 8.58
C LYS A 20 -25.18 -19.69 8.13
N SER A 21 -25.68 -19.78 6.89
CA SER A 21 -26.73 -18.88 6.38
C SER A 21 -28.02 -18.95 7.18
N ARG A 22 -28.48 -20.15 7.56
CA ARG A 22 -29.68 -20.32 8.41
C ARG A 22 -29.48 -19.74 9.81
N LEU A 23 -28.31 -19.97 10.40
CA LEU A 23 -27.97 -19.43 11.71
C LEU A 23 -27.90 -17.90 11.68
N HIS A 24 -27.26 -17.32 10.66
CA HIS A 24 -27.17 -15.88 10.48
C HIS A 24 -28.57 -15.23 10.38
N GLN A 25 -29.47 -15.77 9.55
CA GLN A 25 -30.85 -15.30 9.44
C GLN A 25 -31.66 -15.47 10.74
N HIS A 26 -31.36 -16.50 11.53
CA HIS A 26 -31.99 -16.69 12.84
C HIS A 26 -31.51 -15.64 13.85
N LEU A 27 -30.20 -15.35 13.88
CA LEU A 27 -29.64 -14.36 14.79
C LEU A 27 -30.05 -12.93 14.43
N ILE A 28 -30.13 -12.56 13.15
CA ILE A 28 -30.65 -11.23 12.74
C ILE A 28 -32.04 -11.01 13.32
N ARG A 29 -32.97 -11.94 13.10
CA ARG A 29 -34.34 -11.86 13.64
C ARG A 29 -34.35 -11.76 15.17
N LEU A 30 -33.52 -12.56 15.84
CA LEU A 30 -33.42 -12.55 17.30
C LEU A 30 -32.86 -11.23 17.84
N LEU A 31 -31.94 -10.58 17.12
CA LEU A 31 -31.40 -9.27 17.49
C LEU A 31 -32.43 -8.17 17.28
N GLU A 32 -33.17 -8.19 16.16
CA GLU A 32 -34.27 -7.27 15.86
C GLU A 32 -35.39 -7.38 16.91
N ASP A 33 -35.85 -8.59 17.20
CA ASP A 33 -36.90 -8.86 18.20
C ASP A 33 -36.52 -8.37 19.61
N ARG A 34 -35.23 -8.35 19.91
CA ARG A 34 -34.69 -7.92 21.22
C ARG A 34 -34.18 -6.48 21.23
N GLY A 35 -34.20 -5.78 20.09
CA GLY A 35 -33.65 -4.43 19.95
C GLY A 35 -32.16 -4.35 20.32
N VAL A 36 -31.38 -5.40 20.01
CA VAL A 36 -29.95 -5.46 20.34
C VAL A 36 -29.13 -4.87 19.20
N ASP A 37 -28.46 -3.76 19.49
CA ASP A 37 -27.42 -3.20 18.63
C ASP A 37 -26.05 -3.77 19.03
N LEU A 38 -25.53 -4.69 18.22
CA LEU A 38 -24.22 -5.32 18.45
C LEU A 38 -23.06 -4.37 18.14
N GLU A 39 -23.24 -3.39 17.26
CA GLU A 39 -22.17 -2.46 16.86
C GLU A 39 -21.83 -1.50 18.01
N ALA A 40 -22.80 -1.22 18.88
CA ALA A 40 -22.60 -0.45 20.10
C ALA A 40 -21.85 -1.21 21.22
N TRP A 41 -21.61 -2.53 21.07
CA TRP A 41 -20.99 -3.35 22.10
C TRP A 41 -19.48 -3.49 21.89
N SER A 42 -18.76 -3.76 22.99
CA SER A 42 -17.37 -4.20 22.86
C SER A 42 -17.30 -5.54 22.14
N HIS A 43 -16.25 -5.74 21.34
CA HIS A 43 -16.04 -6.98 20.58
C HIS A 43 -16.06 -8.23 21.49
N ALA A 44 -15.56 -8.12 22.72
CA ALA A 44 -15.57 -9.23 23.69
C ALA A 44 -17.00 -9.60 24.12
N LYS A 45 -17.85 -8.59 24.39
CA LYS A 45 -19.25 -8.79 24.79
C LYS A 45 -20.09 -9.35 23.64
N ALA A 46 -19.92 -8.83 22.42
CA ALA A 46 -20.58 -9.35 21.23
C ALA A 46 -20.19 -10.81 20.98
N ARG A 47 -18.90 -11.14 21.05
CA ARG A 47 -18.40 -12.51 20.91
C ARG A 47 -19.01 -13.46 21.93
N GLU A 48 -19.07 -13.09 23.21
CA GLU A 48 -19.66 -13.93 24.26
C GLU A 48 -21.15 -14.17 24.04
N PHE A 49 -21.89 -13.13 23.68
CA PHE A 49 -23.32 -13.23 23.37
C PHE A 49 -23.59 -14.16 22.19
N ILE A 50 -22.88 -13.97 21.08
CA ILE A 50 -23.04 -14.80 19.88
C ILE A 50 -22.66 -16.25 20.17
N ARG A 51 -21.55 -16.51 20.87
CA ARG A 51 -21.19 -17.88 21.31
C ARG A 51 -22.30 -18.53 22.13
N GLY A 52 -22.93 -17.78 23.04
CA GLY A 52 -24.09 -18.24 23.80
C GLY A 52 -25.27 -18.61 22.90
N GLN A 53 -25.64 -17.75 21.95
CA GLN A 53 -26.76 -17.99 21.04
C GLN A 53 -26.50 -19.18 20.09
N VAL A 54 -25.28 -19.30 19.55
CA VAL A 54 -24.92 -20.44 18.69
C VAL A 54 -25.00 -21.75 19.47
N ARG A 55 -24.50 -21.78 20.71
CA ARG A 55 -24.60 -22.97 21.57
C ARG A 55 -26.06 -23.37 21.84
N SER A 56 -26.92 -22.40 22.14
CA SER A 56 -28.34 -22.64 22.32
C SER A 56 -29.00 -23.17 21.05
N TYR A 57 -28.69 -22.57 19.89
CA TYR A 57 -29.25 -22.99 18.60
C TYR A 57 -28.82 -24.42 18.22
N VAL A 58 -27.55 -24.76 18.41
CA VAL A 58 -27.01 -26.11 18.17
C VAL A 58 -27.71 -27.15 19.03
N GLN A 59 -27.95 -26.86 20.31
CA GLN A 59 -28.63 -27.75 21.24
C GLN A 59 -30.12 -27.91 20.90
N GLU A 60 -30.83 -26.81 20.63
CA GLU A 60 -32.26 -26.82 20.31
C GLU A 60 -32.53 -27.59 19.01
N LYS A 61 -31.73 -27.34 17.97
CA LYS A 61 -31.88 -27.98 16.65
C LYS A 61 -31.21 -29.36 16.56
N ARG A 62 -30.53 -29.81 17.62
CA ARG A 62 -29.79 -31.09 17.68
C ARG A 62 -28.84 -31.27 16.49
N LEU A 63 -28.07 -30.23 16.18
CA LEU A 63 -27.15 -30.26 15.04
C LEU A 63 -25.96 -31.20 15.32
N PRO A 64 -25.49 -31.99 14.34
CA PRO A 64 -24.38 -32.91 14.50
C PRO A 64 -23.03 -32.17 14.39
N VAL A 65 -22.81 -31.16 15.23
CA VAL A 65 -21.55 -30.41 15.29
C VAL A 65 -20.85 -30.63 16.63
N ASN A 66 -19.53 -30.78 16.61
CA ASN A 66 -18.73 -30.89 17.82
C ASN A 66 -18.43 -29.50 18.44
N GLN A 67 -17.78 -29.48 19.60
CA GLN A 67 -17.51 -28.23 20.32
C GLN A 67 -16.63 -27.25 19.52
N ASN A 68 -15.59 -27.74 18.84
CA ASN A 68 -14.70 -26.91 18.04
C ASN A 68 -15.43 -26.33 16.82
N GLU A 69 -16.27 -27.13 16.16
CA GLU A 69 -17.10 -26.69 15.03
C GLU A 69 -18.12 -25.64 15.45
N ALA A 70 -18.73 -25.78 16.64
CA ALA A 70 -19.64 -24.78 17.19
C ALA A 70 -18.92 -23.46 17.53
N GLU A 71 -17.67 -23.52 18.01
CA GLU A 71 -16.84 -22.34 18.25
C GLU A 71 -16.47 -21.63 16.94
N LEU A 72 -16.06 -22.38 15.92
CA LEU A 72 -15.79 -21.85 14.57
C LEU A 72 -17.03 -21.21 13.95
N LEU A 73 -18.19 -21.87 14.07
CA LEU A 73 -19.46 -21.36 13.58
C LEU A 73 -19.86 -20.05 14.30
N ALA A 74 -19.59 -19.95 15.60
CA ALA A 74 -19.83 -18.72 16.36
C ALA A 74 -18.91 -17.57 15.91
N GLU A 75 -17.63 -17.85 15.64
CA GLU A 75 -16.70 -16.84 15.12
C GLU A 75 -17.06 -16.42 13.69
N ASP A 76 -17.39 -17.36 12.83
CA ASP A 76 -17.89 -17.08 11.48
C ASP A 76 -19.14 -16.20 11.52
N THR A 77 -20.10 -16.55 12.37
CA THR A 77 -21.35 -15.79 12.49
C THR A 77 -21.13 -14.40 13.08
N LEU A 78 -20.17 -14.25 14.01
CA LEU A 78 -19.77 -12.94 14.51
C LEU A 78 -19.21 -12.07 13.37
N ASN A 79 -18.32 -12.64 12.55
CA ASN A 79 -17.72 -11.94 11.41
C ASN A 79 -18.78 -11.55 10.36
N GLU A 80 -19.79 -12.37 10.15
CA GLU A 80 -20.96 -12.05 9.29
C GLU A 80 -21.77 -10.87 9.83
N LEU A 81 -21.98 -10.80 11.14
CA LEU A 81 -22.84 -9.80 11.77
C LEU A 81 -22.14 -8.45 11.94
N ILE A 82 -20.88 -8.43 12.36
CA ILE A 82 -20.17 -7.18 12.71
C ILE A 82 -18.77 -7.05 12.10
N GLY A 83 -18.22 -8.11 11.47
CA GLY A 83 -16.89 -8.10 10.84
C GLY A 83 -16.94 -7.96 9.31
N PHE A 84 -15.92 -8.43 8.62
CA PHE A 84 -15.85 -8.42 7.14
C PHE A 84 -16.34 -9.72 6.51
N GLY A 85 -17.23 -10.45 7.19
CA GLY A 85 -17.78 -11.71 6.68
C GLY A 85 -16.70 -12.76 6.40
N PRO A 86 -16.76 -13.48 5.26
CA PRO A 86 -15.80 -14.53 4.92
C PRO A 86 -14.34 -14.06 4.83
N ILE A 87 -14.10 -12.80 4.46
CA ILE A 87 -12.74 -12.28 4.26
C ILE A 87 -12.08 -11.79 5.57
N GLN A 88 -12.77 -11.82 6.71
CA GLN A 88 -12.22 -11.35 7.99
C GLN A 88 -10.87 -12.00 8.32
N SER A 89 -10.75 -13.31 8.15
CA SER A 89 -9.49 -14.02 8.42
C SER A 89 -8.34 -13.60 7.50
N LEU A 90 -8.64 -13.15 6.28
CA LEU A 90 -7.64 -12.63 5.34
C LEU A 90 -7.23 -11.21 5.71
N VAL A 91 -8.19 -10.41 6.17
CA VAL A 91 -7.93 -9.06 6.70
C VAL A 91 -7.04 -9.12 7.94
N ASP A 92 -7.24 -10.10 8.81
CA ASP A 92 -6.44 -10.26 10.04
C ASP A 92 -5.05 -10.91 9.80
N ASP A 93 -4.80 -11.48 8.62
CA ASP A 93 -3.56 -12.21 8.31
C ASP A 93 -2.47 -11.28 7.74
N ASP A 94 -1.45 -10.95 8.54
CA ASP A 94 -0.32 -10.10 8.17
C ASP A 94 0.51 -10.61 6.96
N GLY A 95 0.39 -11.88 6.60
CA GLY A 95 1.01 -12.45 5.41
C GLY A 95 0.29 -12.09 4.10
N VAL A 96 -0.95 -11.60 4.17
CA VAL A 96 -1.72 -11.12 3.00
C VAL A 96 -1.43 -9.64 2.77
N SER A 97 -1.00 -9.29 1.55
CA SER A 97 -0.82 -7.89 1.15
C SER A 97 -2.03 -7.31 0.42
N ASP A 98 -2.75 -8.12 -0.36
CA ASP A 98 -3.88 -7.69 -1.15
C ASP A 98 -4.99 -8.74 -1.09
N ILE A 99 -6.25 -8.29 -1.04
CA ILE A 99 -7.45 -9.11 -1.08
C ILE A 99 -8.31 -8.58 -2.23
N VAL A 100 -8.68 -9.46 -3.16
CA VAL A 100 -9.50 -9.10 -4.33
C VAL A 100 -10.71 -10.01 -4.35
N VAL A 101 -11.90 -9.42 -4.40
CA VAL A 101 -13.18 -10.12 -4.48
C VAL A 101 -13.87 -9.69 -5.76
N ASN A 102 -14.17 -10.64 -6.65
CA ASN A 102 -14.82 -10.45 -7.94
C ASN A 102 -16.18 -11.17 -7.92
N GLY A 103 -17.12 -10.67 -7.12
CA GLY A 103 -18.37 -11.36 -6.83
C GLY A 103 -18.24 -12.42 -5.72
N PRO A 104 -19.32 -13.16 -5.43
CA PRO A 104 -19.43 -13.95 -4.21
C PRO A 104 -18.53 -15.19 -4.19
N ASP A 105 -18.24 -15.78 -5.35
CA ASP A 105 -17.52 -17.06 -5.45
C ASP A 105 -16.04 -16.91 -5.84
N GLN A 106 -15.57 -15.68 -6.09
CA GLN A 106 -14.20 -15.44 -6.58
C GLN A 106 -13.44 -14.52 -5.64
N ILE A 107 -12.66 -15.12 -4.75
CA ILE A 107 -11.79 -14.41 -3.81
C ILE A 107 -10.33 -14.78 -4.12
N PHE A 108 -9.46 -13.78 -4.17
CA PHE A 108 -8.03 -13.93 -4.39
C PHE A 108 -7.25 -13.17 -3.32
N THR A 109 -6.05 -13.65 -3.01
CA THR A 109 -5.10 -12.98 -2.13
C THR A 109 -3.72 -12.89 -2.76
N GLU A 110 -3.01 -11.80 -2.51
CA GLU A 110 -1.57 -11.70 -2.79
C GLU A 110 -0.77 -12.01 -1.53
N ARG A 111 0.14 -12.97 -1.62
CA ARG A 111 1.14 -13.29 -0.60
C ARG A 111 2.52 -13.33 -1.24
N ASP A 112 3.47 -12.60 -0.68
CA ASP A 112 4.83 -12.49 -1.22
C ASP A 112 4.89 -12.16 -2.72
N GLY A 113 3.92 -11.39 -3.21
CA GLY A 113 3.79 -11.03 -4.63
C GLY A 113 2.99 -12.02 -5.49
N GLN A 114 2.67 -13.21 -5.00
CA GLN A 114 1.94 -14.21 -5.77
C GLN A 114 0.45 -14.11 -5.48
N LEU A 115 -0.35 -13.94 -6.53
CA LEU A 115 -1.81 -13.95 -6.44
C LEU A 115 -2.32 -15.40 -6.50
N SER A 116 -3.13 -15.81 -5.53
CA SER A 116 -3.74 -17.14 -5.46
C SER A 116 -5.24 -17.05 -5.19
N ALA A 117 -6.01 -17.98 -5.76
CA ALA A 117 -7.42 -18.12 -5.45
C ALA A 117 -7.60 -18.72 -4.05
N GLU A 118 -8.54 -18.17 -3.29
CA GLU A 118 -8.96 -18.68 -1.99
C GLU A 118 -10.21 -19.57 -2.14
N SER A 119 -10.40 -20.50 -1.22
CA SER A 119 -11.58 -21.37 -1.18
C SER A 119 -12.77 -20.74 -0.44
N LEU A 120 -12.57 -19.55 0.15
CA LEU A 120 -13.60 -18.76 0.82
C LEU A 120 -14.60 -18.21 -0.20
N ARG A 121 -15.87 -18.10 0.20
CA ARG A 121 -16.95 -17.55 -0.62
C ARG A 121 -17.96 -16.77 0.22
N PHE A 122 -18.56 -15.76 -0.39
CA PHE A 122 -19.76 -15.09 0.12
C PHE A 122 -21.00 -15.90 -0.28
N SER A 123 -22.15 -15.54 0.29
CA SER A 123 -23.41 -16.22 0.00
C SER A 123 -24.03 -15.79 -1.33
N ASP A 124 -23.91 -14.50 -1.65
CA ASP A 124 -24.50 -13.84 -2.81
C ASP A 124 -23.91 -12.43 -2.99
N ASP A 125 -24.25 -11.77 -4.11
CA ASP A 125 -23.89 -10.39 -4.39
C ASP A 125 -24.34 -9.41 -3.29
N ALA A 126 -25.55 -9.63 -2.76
CA ALA A 126 -26.09 -8.79 -1.70
C ALA A 126 -25.21 -8.81 -0.44
N HIS A 127 -24.60 -9.96 -0.14
CA HIS A 127 -23.66 -10.10 0.95
C HIS A 127 -22.36 -9.33 0.70
N VAL A 128 -21.77 -9.43 -0.50
CA VAL A 128 -20.58 -8.64 -0.85
C VAL A 128 -20.88 -7.14 -0.68
N ILE A 129 -22.04 -6.66 -1.17
CA ILE A 129 -22.48 -5.27 -1.01
C ILE A 129 -22.60 -4.87 0.47
N ARG A 130 -23.21 -5.71 1.32
CA ARG A 130 -23.32 -5.44 2.77
C ARG A 130 -21.94 -5.28 3.41
N VAL A 131 -20.98 -6.14 3.05
CA VAL A 131 -19.61 -6.05 3.58
C VAL A 131 -18.91 -4.79 3.08
N ILE A 132 -19.04 -4.43 1.81
CA ILE A 132 -18.53 -3.16 1.27
C ILE A 132 -19.11 -1.96 2.04
N GLN A 133 -20.42 -1.92 2.24
CA GLN A 133 -21.07 -0.84 2.98
C GLN A 133 -20.57 -0.75 4.43
N ARG A 134 -20.35 -1.90 5.09
CA ARG A 134 -19.79 -1.95 6.45
C ARG A 134 -18.34 -1.44 6.51
N ILE A 135 -17.51 -1.76 5.51
CA ILE A 135 -16.15 -1.24 5.38
C ILE A 135 -16.15 0.30 5.26
N LEU A 136 -17.11 0.85 4.52
CA LEU A 136 -17.18 2.28 4.21
C LEU A 136 -17.88 3.13 5.28
N ALA A 137 -18.77 2.53 6.08
CA ALA A 137 -19.59 3.25 7.05
C ALA A 137 -18.78 4.08 8.06
N PRO A 138 -17.70 3.57 8.69
CA PRO A 138 -16.86 4.36 9.61
C PRO A 138 -16.17 5.56 8.95
N LEU A 139 -16.01 5.54 7.62
CA LEU A 139 -15.37 6.59 6.84
C LEU A 139 -16.35 7.69 6.41
N GLY A 140 -17.64 7.54 6.71
CA GLY A 140 -18.70 8.42 6.21
C GLY A 140 -18.83 8.37 4.68
N ARG A 141 -18.37 7.28 4.05
CA ARG A 141 -18.49 7.03 2.61
C ARG A 141 -19.64 6.07 2.35
N ARG A 142 -20.20 6.13 1.15
CA ARG A 142 -21.31 5.29 0.72
C ARG A 142 -21.08 4.82 -0.71
N VAL A 143 -21.62 3.66 -1.01
CA VAL A 143 -21.72 3.10 -2.36
C VAL A 143 -23.15 2.61 -2.54
N ASP A 144 -23.77 3.04 -3.63
CA ASP A 144 -25.14 2.70 -4.02
C ASP A 144 -25.30 2.88 -5.53
N GLU A 145 -26.50 2.60 -6.07
CA GLU A 145 -26.73 2.68 -7.52
C GLU A 145 -26.50 4.08 -8.12
N SER A 146 -26.58 5.14 -7.30
CA SER A 146 -26.30 6.51 -7.74
C SER A 146 -24.81 6.85 -7.74
N THR A 147 -24.05 6.25 -6.81
CA THR A 147 -22.59 6.37 -6.69
C THR A 147 -21.98 4.97 -6.63
N PRO A 148 -21.90 4.24 -7.75
CA PRO A 148 -21.64 2.80 -7.74
C PRO A 148 -20.16 2.43 -7.66
N MET A 149 -19.27 3.41 -7.47
CA MET A 149 -17.84 3.19 -7.27
C MET A 149 -17.31 4.09 -6.16
N VAL A 150 -16.31 3.62 -5.44
CA VAL A 150 -15.68 4.38 -4.36
C VAL A 150 -14.24 3.96 -4.14
N ASP A 151 -13.40 4.97 -3.91
CA ASP A 151 -12.04 4.82 -3.38
C ASP A 151 -12.00 5.37 -1.96
N ALA A 152 -11.44 4.59 -1.05
CA ALA A 152 -11.44 4.89 0.37
C ALA A 152 -10.15 4.45 1.05
N ARG A 153 -9.87 5.07 2.19
CA ARG A 153 -8.73 4.74 3.04
C ARG A 153 -9.22 4.38 4.45
N LEU A 154 -8.85 3.20 4.90
CA LEU A 154 -9.20 2.69 6.21
C LEU A 154 -8.32 3.32 7.31
N PRO A 155 -8.77 3.30 8.59
CA PRO A 155 -8.04 3.92 9.69
C PRO A 155 -6.65 3.32 9.95
N ASP A 156 -6.46 2.05 9.63
CA ASP A 156 -5.17 1.34 9.66
C ASP A 156 -4.20 1.79 8.55
N GLY A 157 -4.71 2.53 7.56
CA GLY A 157 -3.99 3.03 6.40
C GLY A 157 -4.25 2.22 5.13
N SER A 158 -4.95 1.09 5.21
CA SER A 158 -5.27 0.21 4.09
C SER A 158 -6.12 0.94 3.05
N ARG A 159 -5.97 0.57 1.78
CA ARG A 159 -6.73 1.18 0.68
C ARG A 159 -7.83 0.23 0.23
N VAL A 160 -9.02 0.76 0.02
CA VAL A 160 -10.18 0.01 -0.46
C VAL A 160 -10.71 0.69 -1.72
N ASN A 161 -10.86 -0.10 -2.77
CA ASN A 161 -11.64 0.26 -3.95
C ASN A 161 -12.83 -0.69 -4.02
N ALA A 162 -14.03 -0.16 -4.26
CA ALA A 162 -15.22 -0.98 -4.44
C ALA A 162 -16.06 -0.46 -5.60
N ILE A 163 -16.65 -1.40 -6.35
CA ILE A 163 -17.47 -1.15 -7.53
C ILE A 163 -18.66 -2.10 -7.49
N ILE A 164 -19.87 -1.60 -7.70
CA ILE A 164 -21.11 -2.40 -7.65
C ILE A 164 -21.92 -2.28 -8.95
N PRO A 165 -22.91 -3.15 -9.19
CA PRO A 165 -23.88 -2.97 -10.27
C PRO A 165 -24.54 -1.57 -10.22
N PRO A 166 -24.90 -0.97 -11.37
CA PRO A 166 -24.94 -1.58 -12.70
C PRO A 166 -23.63 -1.51 -13.50
N ILE A 167 -22.56 -0.89 -12.98
CA ILE A 167 -21.30 -0.73 -13.73
C ILE A 167 -20.37 -1.95 -13.61
N ALA A 168 -20.50 -2.72 -12.54
CA ALA A 168 -19.88 -4.03 -12.41
C ALA A 168 -20.88 -5.10 -12.91
N LEU A 169 -20.72 -5.51 -14.17
CA LEU A 169 -21.68 -6.37 -14.87
C LEU A 169 -21.78 -7.79 -14.29
N ASP A 170 -20.65 -8.30 -13.79
CA ASP A 170 -20.53 -9.66 -13.26
C ASP A 170 -20.76 -9.72 -11.74
N GLY A 171 -21.32 -8.66 -11.15
CA GLY A 171 -21.57 -8.53 -9.71
C GLY A 171 -20.62 -7.56 -9.01
N PRO A 172 -20.79 -7.36 -7.69
CA PRO A 172 -20.00 -6.41 -6.90
C PRO A 172 -18.55 -6.87 -6.71
N CYS A 173 -17.62 -5.91 -6.83
CA CYS A 173 -16.20 -6.13 -6.68
C CYS A 173 -15.61 -5.26 -5.56
N VAL A 174 -14.64 -5.80 -4.82
CA VAL A 174 -13.86 -5.05 -3.85
C VAL A 174 -12.39 -5.46 -3.88
N SER A 175 -11.51 -4.47 -3.87
CA SER A 175 -10.06 -4.64 -3.76
C SER A 175 -9.56 -3.94 -2.51
N ILE A 176 -8.93 -4.70 -1.61
CA ILE A 176 -8.33 -4.19 -0.37
C ILE A 176 -6.83 -4.40 -0.47
N ARG A 177 -6.08 -3.30 -0.54
CA ARG A 177 -4.63 -3.32 -0.40
C ARG A 177 -4.27 -2.99 1.02
N LYS A 178 -3.80 -4.00 1.76
CA LYS A 178 -3.51 -3.89 3.18
C LYS A 178 -2.30 -2.99 3.40
N PHE A 179 -2.43 -2.12 4.38
CA PHE A 179 -1.31 -1.34 4.89
C PHE A 179 -0.47 -2.22 5.80
N ARG A 180 0.83 -2.35 5.49
CA ARG A 180 1.75 -3.14 6.30
C ARG A 180 2.16 -2.32 7.53
N GLU A 181 1.81 -2.81 8.72
CA GLU A 181 2.09 -2.09 9.98
C GLU A 181 3.59 -1.90 10.22
N ASN A 182 4.40 -2.92 9.92
CA ASN A 182 5.85 -2.88 10.09
C ASN A 182 6.57 -2.69 8.74
N PRO A 183 7.30 -1.58 8.53
CA PRO A 183 8.11 -1.38 7.35
C PRO A 183 9.29 -2.37 7.30
N LEU A 184 9.71 -2.76 6.10
CA LEU A 184 10.86 -3.67 5.91
C LEU A 184 12.13 -3.06 6.50
N SER A 185 12.80 -3.82 7.35
CA SER A 185 14.09 -3.47 7.94
C SER A 185 15.26 -3.70 6.97
N ASP A 186 16.40 -3.07 7.28
CA ASP A 186 17.68 -3.30 6.61
C ASP A 186 18.08 -4.78 6.62
N ARG A 187 17.90 -5.45 7.77
CA ARG A 187 18.16 -6.88 7.95
C ARG A 187 17.28 -7.75 7.06
N GLU A 188 16.01 -7.41 6.93
CA GLU A 188 15.09 -8.15 6.06
C GLU A 188 15.43 -7.98 4.59
N LEU A 189 15.78 -6.78 4.12
CA LEU A 189 16.19 -6.59 2.72
C LEU A 189 17.48 -7.34 2.38
N ILE A 190 18.46 -7.39 3.30
CA ILE A 190 19.66 -8.23 3.13
C ILE A 190 19.26 -9.72 3.07
N ARG A 191 18.41 -10.18 3.99
CA ARG A 191 17.96 -11.58 4.05
C ARG A 191 17.23 -11.99 2.76
N LEU A 192 16.42 -11.10 2.18
CA LEU A 192 15.71 -11.32 0.92
C LEU A 192 16.64 -11.24 -0.31
N GLY A 193 17.90 -10.84 -0.12
CA GLY A 193 18.85 -10.58 -1.20
C GLY A 193 18.49 -9.36 -2.04
N SER A 194 17.61 -8.47 -1.56
CA SER A 194 17.19 -7.27 -2.29
C SER A 194 18.31 -6.25 -2.44
N VAL A 195 19.23 -6.22 -1.48
CA VAL A 195 20.42 -5.36 -1.42
C VAL A 195 21.52 -6.06 -0.63
N THR A 196 22.75 -5.58 -0.76
CA THR A 196 23.89 -6.02 0.06
C THR A 196 24.22 -5.01 1.16
N ARG A 197 25.00 -5.43 2.16
CA ARG A 197 25.44 -4.54 3.23
C ARG A 197 26.25 -3.32 2.73
N PRO A 198 27.21 -3.46 1.80
CA PRO A 198 27.94 -2.31 1.24
C PRO A 198 27.04 -1.26 0.58
N ILE A 199 25.97 -1.69 -0.09
CA ILE A 199 24.98 -0.79 -0.71
C ILE A 199 24.25 0.03 0.36
N LEU A 200 23.79 -0.63 1.43
CA LEU A 200 23.09 0.05 2.52
C LEU A 200 23.98 1.02 3.28
N ASP A 201 25.22 0.62 3.58
CA ASP A 201 26.19 1.49 4.25
C ASP A 201 26.52 2.72 3.40
N TYR A 202 26.63 2.55 2.07
CA TYR A 202 26.80 3.67 1.14
C TYR A 202 25.59 4.61 1.17
N LEU A 203 24.38 4.10 0.94
CA LEU A 203 23.17 4.95 0.90
C LEU A 203 22.93 5.65 2.24
N GLN A 204 23.21 5.00 3.37
CA GLN A 204 23.14 5.63 4.68
C GLN A 204 24.10 6.82 4.81
N ALA A 205 25.33 6.69 4.30
CA ALA A 205 26.27 7.80 4.26
C ALA A 205 25.76 8.95 3.38
N GLN A 206 25.17 8.65 2.21
CA GLN A 206 24.63 9.66 1.30
C GLN A 206 23.41 10.40 1.88
N VAL A 207 22.50 9.69 2.55
CA VAL A 207 21.38 10.31 3.27
C VAL A 207 21.90 11.27 4.35
N ARG A 208 22.89 10.86 5.14
CA ARG A 208 23.51 11.72 6.17
C ARG A 208 24.26 12.92 5.57
N ALA A 209 24.85 12.75 4.39
CA ALA A 209 25.49 13.81 3.63
C ALA A 209 24.50 14.75 2.92
N ARG A 210 23.19 14.59 3.14
CA ARG A 210 22.12 15.40 2.53
C ARG A 210 22.13 15.35 0.99
N ARG A 211 22.48 14.20 0.41
CA ARG A 211 22.31 14.00 -1.04
C ARG A 211 20.83 13.87 -1.40
N ASN A 212 20.43 14.52 -2.49
CA ASN A 212 19.11 14.41 -3.10
C ASN A 212 19.01 13.10 -3.88
N ILE A 213 18.03 12.25 -3.53
CA ILE A 213 17.93 10.87 -4.04
C ILE A 213 16.57 10.64 -4.68
N ILE A 214 16.56 10.11 -5.90
CA ILE A 214 15.36 9.63 -6.56
C ILE A 214 15.36 8.10 -6.63
N VAL A 215 14.28 7.47 -6.16
CA VAL A 215 14.08 6.03 -6.23
C VAL A 215 13.16 5.69 -7.39
N ILE A 216 13.65 4.95 -8.37
CA ILE A 216 12.93 4.63 -9.60
C ILE A 216 12.59 3.15 -9.71
N GLY A 217 11.61 2.83 -10.56
CA GLY A 217 11.17 1.48 -10.83
C GLY A 217 9.72 1.37 -11.30
N GLY A 218 9.33 0.19 -11.78
CA GLY A 218 7.97 -0.11 -12.21
C GLY A 218 6.94 -0.16 -11.07
N THR A 219 5.67 -0.36 -11.42
CA THR A 219 4.61 -0.68 -10.45
C THR A 219 4.95 -1.94 -9.66
N GLY A 220 4.76 -1.92 -8.34
CA GLY A 220 5.01 -3.08 -7.48
C GLY A 220 6.49 -3.42 -7.21
N SER A 221 7.44 -2.63 -7.73
CA SER A 221 8.89 -2.86 -7.50
C SER A 221 9.37 -2.57 -6.08
N GLY A 222 8.56 -1.91 -5.27
CA GLY A 222 8.89 -1.55 -3.88
C GLY A 222 9.54 -0.18 -3.72
N LYS A 223 9.39 0.74 -4.67
CA LYS A 223 9.93 2.13 -4.59
C LYS A 223 9.61 2.81 -3.25
N THR A 224 8.33 2.89 -2.88
CA THR A 224 7.91 3.56 -1.65
C THR A 224 8.46 2.86 -0.41
N THR A 225 8.55 1.53 -0.44
CA THR A 225 9.15 0.74 0.64
C THR A 225 10.65 1.04 0.78
N PHE A 226 11.37 1.13 -0.33
CA PHE A 226 12.79 1.47 -0.33
C PHE A 226 13.03 2.93 0.10
N LEU A 227 12.21 3.86 -0.41
CA LEU A 227 12.20 5.26 0.04
C LEU A 227 11.95 5.36 1.54
N ASN A 228 10.98 4.61 2.07
CA ASN A 228 10.68 4.59 3.50
C ASN A 228 11.87 4.11 4.34
N LEU A 229 12.61 3.10 3.86
CA LEU A 229 13.81 2.60 4.53
C LEU A 229 14.90 3.66 4.58
N ILE A 230 15.29 4.22 3.44
CA ILE A 230 16.41 5.18 3.39
C ILE A 230 16.08 6.46 4.16
N SER A 231 14.79 6.82 4.21
CA SER A 231 14.30 7.97 4.97
C SER A 231 14.41 7.78 6.49
N GLN A 232 14.53 6.56 7.02
CA GLN A 232 14.81 6.32 8.44
C GLN A 232 16.21 6.78 8.86
N TRP A 233 17.13 6.96 7.90
CA TRP A 233 18.51 7.34 8.19
C TRP A 233 18.73 8.86 8.27
N VAL A 234 17.66 9.64 8.10
CA VAL A 234 17.69 11.08 8.33
C VAL A 234 18.03 11.34 9.81
N PRO A 235 19.04 12.18 10.11
CA PRO A 235 19.44 12.50 11.48
C PRO A 235 18.31 13.13 12.31
N PRO A 236 18.17 12.78 13.61
CA PRO A 236 17.04 13.17 14.48
C PRO A 236 16.84 14.69 14.66
N GLY A 237 17.86 15.50 14.38
CA GLY A 237 17.80 16.96 14.48
C GLY A 237 17.11 17.65 13.30
N GLU A 238 16.81 16.92 12.22
CA GLU A 238 16.28 17.49 10.99
C GLU A 238 14.74 17.44 10.93
N ARG A 239 14.10 18.50 10.43
CA ARG A 239 12.67 18.55 10.21
C ARG A 239 12.32 18.02 8.83
N ILE A 240 11.49 16.99 8.79
CA ILE A 240 11.07 16.31 7.56
C ILE A 240 9.62 16.66 7.26
N VAL A 241 9.32 17.04 6.02
CA VAL A 241 7.95 17.15 5.52
C VAL A 241 7.73 16.07 4.45
N THR A 242 6.79 15.16 4.69
CA THR A 242 6.38 14.17 3.68
C THR A 242 5.13 14.63 2.95
N ILE A 243 5.06 14.40 1.64
CA ILE A 243 3.93 14.76 0.77
C ILE A 243 3.57 13.55 -0.07
N GLU A 244 2.37 13.02 0.10
CA GLU A 244 1.95 11.77 -0.55
C GLU A 244 0.50 11.88 -1.02
N ASP A 245 0.10 11.13 -2.04
CA ASP A 245 -1.33 11.05 -2.39
C ASP A 245 -2.12 10.25 -1.35
N ALA A 246 -1.50 9.21 -0.84
CA ALA A 246 -1.92 8.47 0.34
C ALA A 246 -0.68 8.23 1.19
N ALA A 247 -0.70 8.65 2.45
CA ALA A 247 0.48 8.62 3.31
C ALA A 247 0.97 7.19 3.63
N GLU A 248 1.85 6.65 2.82
CA GLU A 248 2.47 5.32 2.96
C GLU A 248 3.73 5.37 3.82
N LEU A 249 4.46 6.50 3.84
CA LEU A 249 5.70 6.64 4.59
C LEU A 249 5.45 6.68 6.11
N ARG A 250 6.27 5.92 6.84
CA ARG A 250 6.29 5.78 8.30
C ARG A 250 7.71 6.02 8.81
N LEU A 251 8.01 7.27 9.12
CA LEU A 251 9.30 7.65 9.66
C LEU A 251 9.28 7.59 11.19
N HIS A 252 10.14 6.76 11.79
CA HIS A 252 10.33 6.75 13.25
C HIS A 252 11.25 7.92 13.66
N HIS A 253 10.80 9.13 13.36
CA HIS A 253 11.58 10.35 13.50
C HIS A 253 10.76 11.40 14.26
N GLY A 254 11.38 12.06 15.26
CA GLY A 254 10.66 12.94 16.19
C GLY A 254 10.06 14.20 15.55
N HIS A 255 10.69 14.70 14.48
CA HIS A 255 10.31 15.96 13.81
C HIS A 255 9.78 15.74 12.38
N VAL A 256 8.63 15.07 12.24
CA VAL A 256 8.01 14.77 10.94
C VAL A 256 6.66 15.46 10.83
N VAL A 257 6.40 16.11 9.70
CA VAL A 257 5.06 16.56 9.31
C VAL A 257 4.62 15.76 8.09
N ARG A 258 3.47 15.10 8.18
CA ARG A 258 2.92 14.27 7.11
C ARG A 258 1.78 15.03 6.43
N LEU A 259 1.91 15.25 5.13
CA LEU A 259 0.92 15.92 4.30
C LEU A 259 0.38 14.95 3.27
N GLU A 260 -0.93 15.01 3.04
CA GLU A 260 -1.63 14.17 2.08
C GLU A 260 -2.38 15.05 1.08
N THR A 261 -2.35 14.68 -0.19
CA THR A 261 -3.15 15.36 -1.21
C THR A 261 -4.64 15.14 -0.94
N ARG A 262 -5.48 16.07 -1.40
CA ARG A 262 -6.92 15.92 -1.31
C ARG A 262 -7.50 15.91 -2.71
N PRO A 263 -8.14 14.81 -3.16
CA PRO A 263 -8.86 14.82 -4.43
C PRO A 263 -9.99 15.87 -4.39
N PRO A 264 -10.49 16.32 -5.56
CA PRO A 264 -11.65 17.19 -5.59
C PRO A 264 -12.87 16.54 -4.93
N ASN A 265 -13.80 17.36 -4.40
CA ASN A 265 -15.10 16.87 -3.95
C ASN A 265 -15.95 16.38 -5.15
N LEU A 266 -17.16 15.86 -4.88
CA LEU A 266 -18.08 15.38 -5.92
C LEU A 266 -18.44 16.47 -6.96
N GLU A 267 -18.31 17.74 -6.59
CA GLU A 267 -18.58 18.91 -7.45
C GLU A 267 -17.33 19.34 -8.25
N GLY A 268 -16.21 18.63 -8.12
CA GLY A 268 -14.94 18.97 -8.78
C GLY A 268 -14.12 20.06 -8.09
N GLU A 269 -14.55 20.54 -6.92
CA GLU A 269 -13.97 21.67 -6.21
C GLU A 269 -13.02 21.25 -5.08
N ARG A 270 -12.22 22.21 -4.59
CA ARG A 270 -11.40 22.11 -3.38
C ARG A 270 -10.33 21.02 -3.39
N GLN A 271 -9.81 20.68 -4.57
CA GLN A 271 -8.61 19.86 -4.68
C GLN A 271 -7.42 20.52 -3.95
N VAL A 272 -6.58 19.70 -3.31
CA VAL A 272 -5.26 20.11 -2.81
C VAL A 272 -4.24 19.19 -3.47
N SER A 273 -3.48 19.71 -4.43
CA SER A 273 -2.53 18.92 -5.22
C SER A 273 -1.21 18.68 -4.48
N ALA A 274 -0.41 17.74 -4.96
CA ALA A 274 0.97 17.55 -4.46
C ALA A 274 1.80 18.83 -4.63
N ARG A 275 1.61 19.55 -5.73
CA ARG A 275 2.28 20.82 -6.01
C ARG A 275 1.94 21.91 -4.99
N ASP A 276 0.67 22.03 -4.61
CA ASP A 276 0.23 22.97 -3.57
C ASP A 276 0.93 22.67 -2.24
N LEU A 277 1.04 21.39 -1.89
CA LEU A 277 1.71 20.94 -0.68
C LEU A 277 3.22 21.17 -0.73
N VAL A 278 3.89 20.96 -1.87
CA VAL A 278 5.33 21.24 -2.03
C VAL A 278 5.59 22.73 -1.81
N ARG A 279 4.80 23.61 -2.45
CA ARG A 279 4.91 25.06 -2.26
C ARG A 279 4.67 25.50 -0.83
N ASN A 280 3.67 24.91 -0.18
CA ASN A 280 3.40 25.19 1.22
C ASN A 280 4.53 24.68 2.13
N ALA A 281 5.09 23.50 1.85
CA ALA A 281 6.18 22.91 2.60
C ALA A 281 7.40 23.83 2.66
N LEU A 282 7.75 24.54 1.59
CA LEU A 282 8.85 25.52 1.57
C LEU A 282 8.70 26.62 2.63
N ARG A 283 7.49 26.90 3.13
CA ARG A 283 7.22 27.89 4.19
C ARG A 283 7.22 27.29 5.59
N MET A 284 7.34 25.96 5.71
CA MET A 284 7.29 25.22 6.97
C MET A 284 8.68 25.03 7.60
N ARG A 285 9.70 25.70 7.06
CA ARG A 285 11.12 25.55 7.42
C ARG A 285 11.56 24.07 7.47
N PRO A 286 11.31 23.26 6.42
CA PRO A 286 11.80 21.89 6.40
C PRO A 286 13.31 21.88 6.21
N ASP A 287 13.98 20.92 6.83
CA ASP A 287 15.33 20.55 6.44
C ASP A 287 15.30 19.62 5.22
N ARG A 288 14.25 18.78 5.09
CA ARG A 288 14.03 17.89 3.93
C ARG A 288 12.57 17.84 3.52
N ILE A 289 12.34 17.74 2.22
CA ILE A 289 11.04 17.44 1.64
C ILE A 289 11.10 16.06 0.99
N ILE A 290 10.18 15.18 1.37
CA ILE A 290 10.07 13.84 0.80
C ILE A 290 8.73 13.74 0.07
N VAL A 291 8.78 13.57 -1.25
CA VAL A 291 7.58 13.41 -2.08
C VAL A 291 7.40 11.92 -2.34
N GLY A 292 6.25 11.35 -1.99
CA GLY A 292 5.99 9.92 -2.10
C GLY A 292 6.14 9.40 -3.54
N GLU A 293 5.63 10.15 -4.51
CA GLU A 293 5.78 9.86 -5.95
C GLU A 293 5.68 11.15 -6.76
N GLY A 294 6.69 11.42 -7.60
CA GLY A 294 6.67 12.46 -8.61
C GLY A 294 5.97 11.95 -9.87
N ARG A 295 4.73 12.35 -10.09
CA ARG A 295 3.87 11.91 -11.21
C ARG A 295 3.36 13.05 -12.09
N GLY A 296 3.51 14.29 -11.66
CA GLY A 296 2.83 15.43 -12.26
C GLY A 296 3.61 16.73 -12.17
N ASP A 297 2.86 17.81 -11.98
CA ASP A 297 3.36 19.17 -12.06
C ASP A 297 4.16 19.63 -10.84
N GLU A 298 4.12 18.86 -9.75
CA GLU A 298 4.95 19.05 -8.56
C GLU A 298 6.45 18.86 -8.83
N VAL A 299 6.84 18.20 -9.94
CA VAL A 299 8.24 17.92 -10.27
C VAL A 299 9.08 19.19 -10.36
N LEU A 300 8.54 20.28 -10.93
CA LEU A 300 9.28 21.54 -11.03
C LEU A 300 9.56 22.17 -9.67
N ASP A 301 8.52 22.26 -8.82
CA ASP A 301 8.63 22.81 -7.48
C ASP A 301 9.52 21.93 -6.58
N MET A 302 9.50 20.60 -6.79
CA MET A 302 10.39 19.66 -6.11
C MET A 302 11.86 19.84 -6.52
N LEU A 303 12.17 19.89 -7.82
CA LEU A 303 13.52 20.15 -8.31
C LEU A 303 14.01 21.53 -7.89
N GLN A 304 13.11 22.52 -7.79
CA GLN A 304 13.44 23.82 -7.24
C GLN A 304 13.78 23.74 -5.75
N ALA A 305 12.99 23.01 -4.95
CA ALA A 305 13.27 22.81 -3.53
C ALA A 305 14.67 22.19 -3.32
N MET A 306 14.98 21.14 -4.08
CA MET A 306 16.28 20.46 -4.08
C MET A 306 17.46 21.40 -4.41
N ASN A 307 17.24 22.40 -5.27
CA ASN A 307 18.25 23.42 -5.61
C ASN A 307 18.30 24.60 -4.62
N THR A 308 17.30 24.77 -3.74
CA THR A 308 17.12 25.99 -2.94
C THR A 308 17.16 25.72 -1.44
N GLY A 309 18.22 25.03 -0.99
CA GLY A 309 18.54 24.89 0.44
C GLY A 309 17.71 23.84 1.19
N HIS A 310 17.00 22.97 0.46
CA HIS A 310 16.30 21.81 1.02
C HIS A 310 17.00 20.51 0.61
N ASP A 311 18.33 20.50 0.74
CA ASP A 311 19.18 19.37 0.39
C ASP A 311 18.78 18.11 1.18
N GLY A 312 19.05 16.94 0.62
CA GLY A 312 18.66 15.66 1.21
C GLY A 312 17.21 15.30 0.97
N SER A 313 16.52 16.03 0.08
CA SER A 313 15.17 15.74 -0.37
C SER A 313 15.13 14.46 -1.19
N MET A 314 14.04 13.72 -1.10
CA MET A 314 13.92 12.41 -1.73
C MET A 314 12.56 12.23 -2.38
N THR A 315 12.51 11.42 -3.43
CA THR A 315 11.25 11.12 -4.12
C THR A 315 11.25 9.75 -4.77
N THR A 316 10.09 9.27 -5.17
CA THR A 316 9.99 8.15 -6.13
C THR A 316 9.52 8.60 -7.50
N LEU A 317 9.90 7.88 -8.55
CA LEU A 317 9.44 8.14 -9.92
C LEU A 317 9.27 6.82 -10.67
N HIS A 318 8.16 6.67 -11.37
CA HIS A 318 7.98 5.50 -12.23
C HIS A 318 8.88 5.57 -13.47
N ALA A 319 9.95 4.79 -13.52
CA ALA A 319 10.81 4.65 -14.70
C ALA A 319 11.41 3.25 -14.75
N ASN A 320 11.72 2.78 -15.96
CA ASN A 320 12.26 1.43 -16.18
C ASN A 320 13.80 1.42 -16.29
N SER A 321 14.42 2.59 -16.34
CA SER A 321 15.86 2.76 -16.31
C SER A 321 16.24 4.17 -15.81
N PRO A 322 17.49 4.38 -15.36
CA PRO A 322 17.96 5.71 -14.97
C PRO A 322 17.88 6.74 -16.10
N ARG A 323 18.12 6.34 -17.35
CA ARG A 323 17.97 7.23 -18.52
C ARG A 323 16.50 7.57 -18.77
N ASP A 324 15.60 6.61 -18.66
CA ASP A 324 14.16 6.85 -18.77
C ASP A 324 13.66 7.79 -17.67
N ALA A 325 14.23 7.71 -16.46
CA ALA A 325 13.88 8.61 -15.37
C ALA A 325 14.16 10.06 -15.73
N VAL A 326 15.33 10.33 -16.31
CA VAL A 326 15.72 11.66 -16.79
C VAL A 326 14.76 12.15 -17.88
N HIS A 327 14.48 11.32 -18.89
CA HIS A 327 13.50 11.66 -19.93
C HIS A 327 12.10 11.93 -19.36
N ARG A 328 11.69 11.14 -18.36
CA ARG A 328 10.38 11.31 -17.73
C ARG A 328 10.28 12.60 -16.93
N LEU A 329 11.33 12.98 -16.19
CA LEU A 329 11.39 14.29 -15.53
C LEU A 329 11.20 15.43 -16.54
N GLN A 330 11.83 15.33 -17.71
CA GLN A 330 11.68 16.30 -18.79
C GLN A 330 10.24 16.37 -19.34
N LEU A 331 9.60 15.22 -19.56
CA LEU A 331 8.21 15.18 -20.00
C LEU A 331 7.26 15.78 -18.96
N LEU A 332 7.43 15.42 -17.68
CA LEU A 332 6.62 15.95 -16.58
C LEU A 332 6.79 17.46 -16.42
N ALA A 333 8.02 17.96 -16.55
CA ALA A 333 8.30 19.39 -16.57
C ALA A 333 7.58 20.11 -17.72
N GLY A 334 7.54 19.51 -18.92
CA GLY A 334 6.77 20.02 -20.05
C GLY A 334 5.28 20.15 -19.74
N PHE A 335 4.66 19.11 -19.16
CA PHE A 335 3.25 19.15 -18.73
C PHE A 335 2.99 20.14 -17.59
N ALA A 336 3.97 20.36 -16.72
CA ALA A 336 3.93 21.34 -15.63
C ALA A 336 4.02 22.80 -16.12
N GLY A 337 4.20 23.01 -17.43
CA GLY A 337 4.30 24.32 -18.05
C GLY A 337 5.71 24.92 -18.03
N PHE A 338 6.77 24.10 -17.97
CA PHE A 338 8.13 24.61 -18.11
C PHE A 338 8.34 25.20 -19.50
N THR A 339 8.63 26.50 -19.57
CA THR A 339 8.83 27.25 -20.82
C THR A 339 10.29 27.47 -21.19
N GLY A 340 11.24 27.00 -20.36
CA GLY A 340 12.67 27.10 -20.64
C GLY A 340 13.10 26.12 -21.73
N ASP A 341 14.33 26.29 -22.23
CA ASP A 341 14.90 25.32 -23.17
C ASP A 341 15.30 24.01 -22.45
N GLN A 342 15.47 22.95 -23.25
CA GLN A 342 15.85 21.63 -22.73
C GLN A 342 17.18 21.69 -21.95
N ARG A 343 18.14 22.50 -22.39
CA ARG A 343 19.46 22.58 -21.75
C ARG A 343 19.35 23.15 -20.34
N ALA A 344 18.58 24.21 -20.15
CA ALA A 344 18.32 24.81 -18.86
C ALA A 344 17.66 23.82 -17.91
N PHE A 345 16.68 23.04 -18.40
CA PHE A 345 16.06 21.99 -17.60
C PHE A 345 17.06 20.91 -17.19
N MET A 346 17.89 20.45 -18.12
CA MET A 346 18.90 19.42 -17.85
C MET A 346 19.93 19.88 -16.83
N HIS A 347 20.36 21.16 -16.89
CA HIS A 347 21.20 21.75 -15.85
C HIS A 347 20.50 21.84 -14.49
N GLN A 348 19.20 22.16 -14.46
CA GLN A 348 18.42 22.16 -13.23
C GLN A 348 18.34 20.75 -12.61
N VAL A 349 18.19 19.71 -13.44
CA VAL A 349 18.19 18.31 -13.00
C VAL A 349 19.57 17.89 -12.49
N SER A 350 20.65 18.21 -13.21
CA SER A 350 22.02 17.88 -12.79
C SER A 350 22.42 18.56 -11.49
N SER A 351 21.91 19.76 -11.24
CA SER A 351 22.14 20.51 -9.99
C SER A 351 21.27 20.02 -8.84
N ALA A 352 20.05 19.54 -9.14
CA ALA A 352 19.09 19.12 -8.12
C ALA A 352 19.34 17.70 -7.62
N LEU A 353 19.71 16.77 -8.50
CA LEU A 353 19.78 15.35 -8.18
C LEU A 353 21.22 14.90 -8.02
N ASP A 354 21.49 14.13 -6.98
CA ASP A 354 22.79 13.51 -6.77
C ASP A 354 22.79 12.02 -7.14
N LEU A 355 21.70 11.30 -6.80
CA LEU A 355 21.64 9.84 -6.96
C LEU A 355 20.32 9.37 -7.55
N ILE A 356 20.40 8.41 -8.47
CA ILE A 356 19.27 7.63 -8.98
C ILE A 356 19.42 6.19 -8.48
N VAL A 357 18.48 5.73 -7.67
CA VAL A 357 18.43 4.35 -7.16
C VAL A 357 17.35 3.59 -7.92
N HIS A 358 17.73 2.54 -8.63
CA HIS A 358 16.80 1.75 -9.43
C HIS A 358 16.43 0.45 -8.71
N VAL A 359 15.14 0.27 -8.40
CA VAL A 359 14.58 -0.97 -7.83
C VAL A 359 13.58 -1.61 -8.77
N THR A 360 13.64 -2.94 -8.90
CA THR A 360 12.76 -3.72 -9.78
C THR A 360 12.11 -4.90 -9.04
N ARG A 361 11.05 -5.43 -9.66
CA ARG A 361 10.48 -6.75 -9.35
C ARG A 361 10.82 -7.68 -10.52
N LEU A 362 11.67 -8.67 -10.26
CA LEU A 362 12.07 -9.67 -11.26
C LEU A 362 10.90 -10.60 -11.61
N PRO A 363 10.95 -11.32 -12.75
CA PRO A 363 9.93 -12.32 -13.11
C PRO A 363 9.72 -13.42 -12.05
N SER A 364 10.74 -13.69 -11.24
CA SER A 364 10.65 -14.60 -10.08
C SER A 364 9.80 -14.06 -8.93
N GLY A 365 9.30 -12.83 -9.01
CA GLY A 365 8.59 -12.12 -7.95
C GLY A 365 9.51 -11.42 -6.95
N LYS A 366 10.81 -11.76 -6.92
CA LYS A 366 11.81 -11.16 -6.05
C LYS A 366 12.00 -9.68 -6.37
N ARG A 367 12.08 -8.84 -5.33
CA ARG A 367 12.45 -7.42 -5.45
C ARG A 367 13.96 -7.25 -5.28
N ARG A 368 14.59 -6.47 -6.15
CA ARG A 368 16.05 -6.24 -6.19
C ARG A 368 16.36 -4.77 -6.48
N LEU A 369 17.42 -4.25 -5.88
CA LEU A 369 18.06 -3.03 -6.35
C LEU A 369 18.92 -3.37 -7.55
N LEU A 370 18.59 -2.80 -8.71
CA LEU A 370 19.32 -3.05 -9.95
C LEU A 370 20.57 -2.20 -10.07
N SER A 371 20.48 -0.92 -9.73
CA SER A 371 21.64 -0.04 -9.80
C SER A 371 21.51 1.20 -8.92
N ILE A 372 22.66 1.78 -8.61
CA ILE A 372 22.78 3.14 -8.08
C ILE A 372 23.65 3.92 -9.04
N GLN A 373 23.10 4.99 -9.60
CA GLN A 373 23.81 5.90 -10.51
C GLN A 373 24.07 7.22 -9.78
N GLU A 374 25.30 7.70 -9.86
CA GLU A 374 25.65 9.08 -9.52
C GLU A 374 25.35 9.98 -10.71
N VAL A 375 24.66 11.09 -10.43
CA VAL A 375 24.32 12.11 -11.42
C VAL A 375 25.49 13.08 -11.52
N GLY A 376 26.05 13.17 -12.73
CA GLY A 376 27.15 14.07 -13.05
C GLY A 376 26.69 15.30 -13.84
N GLU A 377 27.64 15.94 -14.50
CA GLU A 377 27.40 17.12 -15.31
C GLU A 377 26.60 16.80 -16.58
N TYR A 378 25.89 17.81 -17.08
CA TYR A 378 25.25 17.78 -18.39
C TYR A 378 26.21 18.31 -19.45
N ASP A 379 26.59 17.49 -20.43
CA ASP A 379 27.60 17.82 -21.45
C ASP A 379 27.03 18.58 -22.68
N GLY A 380 25.74 18.93 -22.63
CA GLY A 380 25.02 19.58 -23.73
C GLY A 380 24.27 18.63 -24.66
N ARG A 381 24.47 17.32 -24.52
CA ARG A 381 23.65 16.28 -25.18
C ARG A 381 22.98 15.39 -24.15
N ASP A 382 23.75 14.76 -23.26
CA ASP A 382 23.26 13.79 -22.29
C ASP A 382 23.70 14.16 -20.86
N LEU A 383 22.92 13.73 -19.88
CA LEU A 383 23.31 13.81 -18.47
C LEU A 383 24.28 12.68 -18.17
N ALA A 384 25.46 12.99 -17.63
CA ALA A 384 26.41 11.97 -17.21
C ALA A 384 25.83 11.17 -16.05
N LEU A 385 25.81 9.83 -16.19
CA LEU A 385 25.38 8.91 -15.15
C LEU A 385 26.49 7.88 -14.94
N ALA A 386 27.02 7.82 -13.72
CA ALA A 386 28.08 6.88 -13.34
C ALA A 386 27.51 5.76 -12.46
N GLU A 387 27.57 4.52 -12.94
CA GLU A 387 27.05 3.37 -12.19
C GLU A 387 28.00 3.00 -11.05
N LEU A 388 27.57 3.23 -9.82
CA LEU A 388 28.34 2.92 -8.60
C LEU A 388 28.08 1.48 -8.12
N PHE A 389 26.85 1.00 -8.29
CA PHE A 389 26.46 -0.37 -8.00
C PHE A 389 25.58 -0.88 -9.12
N GLY A 390 25.75 -2.16 -9.45
CA GLY A 390 24.92 -2.86 -10.44
C GLY A 390 24.52 -4.24 -9.92
N TYR A 391 23.51 -4.84 -10.54
CA TYR A 391 23.04 -6.18 -10.26
C TYR A 391 23.12 -7.04 -11.53
N ASP A 392 23.74 -8.20 -11.41
CA ASP A 392 23.77 -9.23 -12.44
C ASP A 392 22.62 -10.21 -12.20
N GLU A 393 21.66 -10.20 -13.13
CA GLU A 393 20.48 -11.07 -13.06
C GLU A 393 20.83 -12.55 -13.30
N GLU A 394 21.85 -12.85 -14.11
CA GLU A 394 22.26 -14.24 -14.40
C GLU A 394 22.93 -14.87 -13.18
N GLY A 395 23.73 -14.09 -12.46
CA GLY A 395 24.41 -14.52 -11.24
C GLY A 395 23.61 -14.38 -9.93
N ASP A 396 22.49 -13.64 -9.91
CA ASP A 396 21.77 -13.17 -8.68
C ASP A 396 22.73 -12.48 -7.69
N VAL A 397 23.65 -11.64 -8.22
CA VAL A 397 24.70 -10.96 -7.43
C VAL A 397 24.76 -9.46 -7.69
N HIS A 398 25.09 -8.69 -6.66
CA HIS A 398 25.37 -7.27 -6.79
C HIS A 398 26.88 -7.04 -6.96
N HIS A 399 27.24 -6.09 -7.81
CA HIS A 399 28.60 -5.62 -8.05
C HIS A 399 28.79 -4.22 -7.49
N ASP A 400 29.88 -4.03 -6.76
CA ASP A 400 30.36 -2.72 -6.33
C ASP A 400 31.35 -2.19 -7.37
N ARG A 401 30.99 -1.12 -8.07
CA ARG A 401 31.77 -0.54 -9.18
C ARG A 401 32.51 0.73 -8.79
N ARG A 402 32.38 1.18 -7.54
CA ARG A 402 33.00 2.43 -7.05
C ARG A 402 34.53 2.44 -7.15
N GLY A 403 35.16 1.26 -7.22
CA GLY A 403 36.62 1.10 -7.37
C GLY A 403 37.12 0.86 -8.80
N GLY A 404 36.25 0.82 -9.81
CA GLY A 404 36.60 0.41 -11.18
C GLY A 404 36.98 1.56 -12.14
N GLY A 405 36.99 2.80 -11.69
CA GLY A 405 37.18 4.00 -12.52
C GLY A 405 38.50 4.72 -12.25
N ALA A 406 39.62 4.13 -12.64
CA ALA A 406 40.88 4.75 -13.04
C ALA A 406 41.93 3.63 -13.25
N ALA A 407 41.99 3.10 -14.46
CA ALA A 407 43.14 2.35 -14.96
C ALA A 407 43.49 2.89 -16.35
#